data_AF-A0A533SLI1-F1
#
_entry.id   AF-A0A533SLI1-F1
#
_cell.length_a   1.000
_cell.length_b   1.000
_cell.length_c   1.000
_cell.angle_alpha   90.00
_cell.angle_beta   90.00
_cell.angle_gamma   90.00
#
_symmetry.space_group_name_H-M   'P 1'
#
loop_
_entity.id
_entity.type
_entity.pdbx_description
1 polymer ?
#
loop_
_entity_poly.entity_id
_entity_poly.type
_entity_poly.pdbx_seq_one_letter_code
_entity_poly.pdbx_strand_id
1 'polypeptide(L)' 'MYVLIAGGGRTGTQLARLLIKQEHEVHIIETRKDVLSRLHRELPTEIIHEGNPVDPNVLEQAG' A
#
# COMPACT_ATOMS: atom_id res chain seq x y z
N MET A 1 1.31 -3.76 14.72
CA MET A 1 -0.02 -4.13 14.20
C MET A 1 0.11 -4.26 12.69
N TYR A 2 -0.64 -5.20 12.11
CA TYR A 2 -0.73 -5.35 10.66
C TYR A 2 -1.83 -4.44 10.11
N VAL A 3 -1.51 -3.61 9.12
CA VAL A 3 -2.43 -2.63 8.52
C VAL A 3 -2.42 -2.76 7.01
N LEU A 4 -3.58 -3.02 6.43
CA LEU A 4 -3.78 -3.01 4.98
C LEU A 4 -4.46 -1.72 4.54
N ILE A 5 -3.87 -1.03 3.56
CA ILE A 5 -4.40 0.21 2.99
C ILE A 5 -4.87 -0.05 1.55
N ALA A 6 -6.17 0.07 1.31
CA ALA A 6 -6.76 0.01 -0.01
C ALA A 6 -6.66 1.38 -0.71
N GLY A 7 -5.65 1.54 -1.58
CA GLY A 7 -5.42 2.74 -2.38
C GLY A 7 -4.21 3.56 -1.93
N GLY A 8 -3.30 3.82 -2.86
CA GLY A 8 -2.04 4.54 -2.62
C GLY A 8 -2.05 5.98 -3.11
N GLY A 9 -3.23 6.63 -3.11
CA GLY A 9 -3.32 8.07 -3.35
C GLY A 9 -2.63 8.88 -2.24
N ARG A 10 -2.60 10.21 -2.40
CA ARG A 10 -1.91 11.15 -1.47
C ARG A 10 -2.14 10.84 0.03
N THR A 11 -3.39 10.65 0.42
CA THR A 11 -3.76 10.36 1.82
C THR A 11 -3.27 8.98 2.26
N GLY A 12 -3.44 7.95 1.42
CA GLY A 12 -3.00 6.59 1.72
C GLY A 12 -1.48 6.50 1.90
N THR A 13 -0.72 7.15 1.01
CA THR A 13 0.74 7.23 1.11
C THR A 13 1.20 7.96 2.37
N GLN A 14 0.56 9.08 2.70
CA GLN A 14 0.91 9.85 3.90
C GLN A 14 0.60 9.07 5.18
N LEU A 15 -0.54 8.37 5.23
CA LEU A 15 -0.90 7.49 6.34
C LEU A 15 0.10 6.34 6.47
N ALA A 16 0.43 5.66 5.36
CA ALA A 16 1.40 4.58 5.37
C ALA A 16 2.76 5.02 5.94
N ARG A 17 3.27 6.19 5.51
CA ARG A 17 4.51 6.76 6.04
C ARG A 17 4.46 7.01 7.54
N LEU A 18 3.31 7.46 8.06
CA LEU A 18 3.13 7.69 9.49
C LEU A 18 3.14 6.37 10.27
N LEU A 19 2.38 5.37 9.80
CA LEU A 19 2.25 4.08 10.46
C LEU A 19 3.57 3.28 10.43
N ILE A 20 4.33 3.34 9.32
CA ILE A 20 5.67 2.74 9.23
C ILE A 20 6.61 3.37 10.26
N LYS A 21 6.58 4.71 10.41
CA LYS A 21 7.38 5.40 11.44
C LYS A 21 6.99 5.04 12.87
N GLN A 22 5.77 4.56 13.06
CA GLN A 22 5.26 4.04 14.34
C GLN A 22 5.51 2.53 14.50
N GLU A 23 6.37 1.95 13.64
CA GLU A 23 6.75 0.54 13.69
C GLU A 23 5.56 -0.42 13.50
N HIS A 24 4.61 -0.03 12.66
CA HIS A 24 3.55 -0.91 12.19
C HIS A 24 3.94 -1.60 10.88
N GLU A 25 3.45 -2.82 10.70
CA GLU A 25 3.54 -3.55 9.44
C GLU A 25 2.43 -3.05 8.54
N VAL A 26 2.78 -2.44 7.43
CA VAL A 26 1.85 -1.74 6.55
C VAL A 26 1.99 -2.31 5.16
N HIS A 27 0.86 -2.67 4.54
CA HIS A 27 0.79 -3.04 3.14
C HIS A 27 -0.21 -2.13 2.42
N ILE A 28 0.06 -1.83 1.15
CA ILE A 28 -0.78 -0.95 0.32
C ILE A 28 -1.14 -1.68 -0.97
N ILE A 29 -2.43 -1.69 -1.31
CA ILE A 29 -2.91 -2.17 -2.60
C ILE A 29 -3.20 -0.96 -3.50
N GLU A 30 -2.67 -0.95 -4.72
CA GLU A 30 -2.98 0.08 -5.73
C GLU A 30 -2.97 -0.51 -7.14
N THR A 31 -3.84 -0.02 -8.02
CA THR A 31 -3.96 -0.51 -9.41
C THR A 31 -3.51 0.51 -10.45
N ARG A 32 -3.52 1.80 -10.12
CA ARG A 32 -3.23 2.88 -11.06
C ARG A 32 -1.72 3.03 -11.26
N LYS A 33 -1.27 2.81 -12.50
CA LYS A 33 0.16 2.81 -12.89
C LYS A 33 0.89 4.11 -12.59
N ASP A 34 0.23 5.25 -12.76
CA ASP A 34 0.77 6.58 -12.44
C ASP A 34 1.01 6.74 -10.94
N VAL A 35 0.12 6.20 -10.12
CA VAL A 35 0.24 6.20 -8.66
C VAL A 35 1.32 5.22 -8.21
N LEU A 36 1.35 4.00 -8.75
CA LEU A 36 2.37 2.99 -8.46
C LEU A 36 3.79 3.51 -8.70
N SER A 37 4.01 4.16 -9.85
CA SER A 37 5.31 4.77 -10.21
C SER A 37 5.79 5.78 -9.16
N ARG A 38 4.84 6.47 -8.51
CA ARG A 38 5.12 7.41 -7.42
C ARG A 38 5.32 6.68 -6.09
N LEU A 39 4.50 5.68 -5.77
CA LEU A 39 4.60 4.90 -4.53
C LEU A 39 5.97 4.23 -4.42
N HIS A 40 6.48 3.59 -5.47
CA HIS A 40 7.81 2.96 -5.45
C HIS A 40 8.97 3.94 -5.19
N ARG A 41 8.77 5.25 -5.37
CA ARG A 41 9.76 6.29 -5.03
C ARG A 41 9.62 6.77 -3.59
N GLU A 42 8.43 6.66 -3.01
CA GLU A 42 8.10 7.21 -1.70
C GLU A 42 8.08 6.16 -0.60
N LEU A 43 7.89 4.89 -0.93
CA LEU A 43 7.70 3.80 0.00
C LEU A 43 8.56 2.59 -0.41
N PRO A 44 8.89 1.69 0.55
CA PRO A 44 9.51 0.41 0.22
C PRO A 44 8.65 -0.37 -0.78
N THR A 45 9.29 -1.10 -1.69
CA THR A 45 8.58 -1.79 -2.78
C THR A 45 7.89 -3.06 -2.27
N GLU A 46 8.46 -3.71 -1.26
CA GLU A 46 7.96 -4.92 -0.64
C GLU A 46 6.59 -4.78 0.04
N ILE A 47 6.16 -3.55 0.33
CA ILE A 47 4.86 -3.28 0.94
C ILE A 47 3.77 -2.92 -0.07
N ILE A 48 4.10 -2.85 -1.37
CA ILE A 48 3.19 -2.42 -2.43
C ILE A 48 2.69 -3.64 -3.18
N HIS A 49 1.37 -3.80 -3.22
CA HIS A 49 0.67 -4.84 -3.95
C HIS A 49 -0.08 -4.24 -5.13
N GLU A 50 0.25 -4.69 -6.34
CA GLU A 50 -0.40 -4.21 -7.56
C GLU A 50 -1.71 -4.96 -7.78
N GLY A 51 -2.84 -4.27 -7.67
CA GLY A 51 -4.14 -4.92 -7.87
C GLY A 51 -5.33 -4.11 -7.40
N ASN A 52 -6.52 -4.69 -7.57
CA ASN A 52 -7.76 -4.10 -7.10
C ASN A 52 -8.01 -4.53 -5.64
N PRO A 53 -8.17 -3.61 -4.68
CA PRO A 53 -8.43 -3.97 -3.29
C PRO A 53 -9.79 -4.64 -3.03
N VAL A 54 -10.66 -4.75 -4.03
CA VAL A 54 -11.89 -5.55 -3.92
C VAL A 54 -11.77 -6.95 -4.53
N ASP A 55 -10.62 -7.32 -5.09
CA ASP A 55 -10.34 -8.68 -5.56
C ASP A 55 -9.89 -9.56 -4.37
N PRO A 56 -10.61 -10.63 -4.03
CA PRO A 56 -10.23 -11.53 -2.94
C PRO A 56 -8.81 -12.09 -3.05
N ASN A 57 -8.33 -12.37 -4.28
CA ASN A 57 -7.00 -12.92 -4.48
C ASN A 57 -5.92 -11.88 -4.16
N VAL A 58 -6.17 -10.61 -4.47
CA VAL A 58 -5.25 -9.51 -4.16
C VAL A 58 -5.23 -9.26 -2.65
N LEU A 59 -6.38 -9.34 -1.99
CA LEU A 59 -6.46 -9.21 -0.53
C LEU A 59 -5.68 -10.33 0.18
N GLU A 60 -5.81 -11.58 -0.28
CA GLU A 60 -5.10 -12.74 0.29
C GLU A 60 -3.59 -12.69 0.02
N GLN A 61 -3.15 -12.16 -1.12
CA GLN A 61 -1.73 -11.93 -1.38
C GLN A 61 -1.17 -10.79 -0.52
N ALA A 62 -2.02 -9.83 -0.17
CA ALA A 62 -1.56 -8.65 0.52
C ALA A 62 -1.25 -8.89 2.00
N GLY A 63 -1.98 -9.81 2.65
CA GLY A 63 -1.84 -10.16 4.07
C GLY A 63 -2.41 -11.51 4.44
#